data_AF-A0AB34GL87-F1
#
_entry.id   AF-A0AB34GL87-F1
#
_cell.length_a   1.000
_cell.length_b   1.000
_cell.length_c   1.000
_cell.angle_alpha   90.00
_cell.angle_beta   90.00
_cell.angle_gamma   90.00
#
_symmetry.space_group_name_H-M   'P 1'
#
loop_
_entity.id
_entity.type
_entity.pdbx_description
1 polymer ?
#
loop_
_entity_poly.entity_id
_entity_poly.type
_entity_poly.pdbx_seq_one_letter_code
_entity_poly.pdbx_strand_id
1 'polypeptide(L)'
;MDREVSSFSPAGAHIIAQFSKKVLDEDISIFSGSEMFPAVKGAFTSVCRQIYCTCEGLQVLIPYSLHESIVKAWKKTSLLSERIPTPVQGSDSVSSISQESQNIMAWEENLLDDLLNFAATPKGLQLLQRTGAINECVTFMFNQYAKELQVSRHTKFGYGVLVTQVASTAAGAIALQSSGFINALLTELWANLECGRDDVRVTHPKSTPVDPIDRSCQKVRNDLTNNAIKVFLIKKNILFVKSQRVLFQEQSNSKSLLQDIIDRLIILNSEAKIRSLFNYEQSHIFGLRFDIDFTVLSELHILLISRSLITFMLMNLVDSSLDSHLTSLRSAMRSHRNENPAHRNEE
;
A
#
# COMPACT_ATOMS: atom_id res chain seq x y z
N MET A 1 -41.51 -5.18 14.50
CA MET A 1 -41.38 -4.69 13.11
C MET A 1 -39.91 -4.81 12.77
N ASP A 2 -39.49 -6.07 12.68
CA ASP A 2 -38.10 -6.47 12.55
C ASP A 2 -37.81 -6.59 11.07
N ARG A 3 -37.01 -5.67 10.54
CA ARG A 3 -36.44 -5.84 9.21
C ARG A 3 -35.27 -6.80 9.36
N GLU A 4 -35.49 -8.04 8.94
CA GLU A 4 -34.42 -8.95 8.56
C GLU A 4 -33.52 -8.24 7.54
N VAL A 5 -32.30 -7.91 7.98
CA VAL A 5 -31.23 -7.53 7.08
C VAL A 5 -30.76 -8.83 6.42
N SER A 6 -31.05 -8.97 5.13
CA SER A 6 -30.66 -10.15 4.36
C SER A 6 -29.14 -10.34 4.41
N SER A 7 -28.71 -11.48 4.96
CA SER A 7 -27.34 -11.93 4.90
C SER A 7 -26.96 -12.14 3.43
N PHE A 8 -26.02 -11.35 2.90
CA PHE A 8 -25.37 -11.68 1.63
C PHE A 8 -24.80 -13.10 1.74
N SER A 9 -25.32 -14.03 0.94
CA SER A 9 -24.77 -15.39 0.91
C SER A 9 -23.31 -15.34 0.43
N PRO A 10 -22.35 -15.89 1.19
CA PRO A 10 -20.93 -15.93 0.80
C PRO A 10 -20.70 -16.69 -0.52
N ALA A 11 -21.70 -17.45 -1.00
CA ALA A 11 -21.63 -18.18 -2.27
C ALA A 11 -21.29 -17.30 -3.47
N GLY A 12 -21.78 -16.05 -3.53
CA GLY A 12 -21.48 -15.14 -4.63
C GLY A 12 -20.01 -14.77 -4.72
N ALA A 13 -19.40 -14.40 -3.59
CA ALA A 13 -17.97 -14.07 -3.51
C ALA A 13 -17.10 -15.28 -3.88
N HIS A 14 -17.47 -16.47 -3.42
CA HIS A 14 -16.80 -17.72 -3.74
C HIS A 14 -16.83 -18.03 -5.25
N ILE A 15 -17.99 -17.87 -5.90
CA ILE A 15 -18.14 -18.09 -7.35
C ILE A 15 -17.28 -17.08 -8.14
N ILE A 16 -17.35 -15.79 -7.78
CA ILE A 16 -16.59 -14.73 -8.44
C ILE A 16 -15.09 -14.98 -8.30
N ALA A 17 -14.62 -15.36 -7.12
CA ALA A 17 -13.21 -15.64 -6.87
C ALA A 17 -12.73 -16.89 -7.61
N GLN A 18 -13.53 -17.96 -7.64
CA GLN A 18 -13.21 -19.16 -8.39
C GLN A 18 -13.11 -18.86 -9.89
N PHE A 19 -14.06 -18.09 -10.43
CA PHE A 19 -14.03 -17.67 -11.82
C PHE A 19 -12.81 -16.79 -12.13
N SER A 20 -12.56 -15.77 -11.30
CA SER A 20 -11.42 -14.86 -11.45
C SER A 20 -10.10 -15.61 -11.42
N LYS A 21 -9.93 -16.55 -10.48
CA LYS A 21 -8.77 -17.43 -10.41
C LYS A 21 -8.59 -18.21 -11.71
N LYS A 22 -9.67 -18.86 -12.17
CA LYS A 22 -9.63 -19.67 -13.40
C LYS A 22 -9.21 -18.82 -14.60
N VAL A 23 -9.75 -17.62 -14.72
CA VAL A 23 -9.46 -16.67 -15.82
C VAL A 23 -8.02 -16.13 -15.79
N LEU A 24 -7.41 -16.08 -14.61
CA LEU A 24 -6.01 -15.68 -14.42
C LEU A 24 -5.03 -16.84 -14.64
N ASP A 25 -5.35 -18.04 -14.14
CA ASP A 25 -4.50 -19.22 -14.19
C ASP A 25 -4.53 -19.90 -15.57
N GLU A 26 -5.71 -20.01 -16.16
CA GLU A 26 -5.88 -20.60 -17.48
C GLU A 26 -5.72 -19.48 -18.53
N ASP A 27 -4.92 -19.74 -19.58
CA ASP A 27 -5.08 -19.07 -20.86
C ASP A 27 -6.41 -19.55 -21.46
N ILE A 28 -7.52 -19.11 -20.87
CA ILE A 28 -8.84 -19.52 -21.32
C ILE A 28 -9.00 -19.03 -22.76
N SER A 29 -8.77 -19.94 -23.71
CA SER A 29 -8.96 -19.79 -25.15
C SER A 29 -10.44 -19.84 -25.55
N ILE A 30 -11.37 -19.81 -24.59
CA ILE A 30 -12.82 -19.86 -24.83
C ILE A 30 -13.29 -18.66 -25.67
N PHE A 31 -12.51 -17.57 -25.73
CA PHE A 31 -12.82 -16.37 -26.52
C PHE A 31 -11.65 -15.91 -27.41
N SER A 32 -10.96 -16.86 -28.05
CA SER A 32 -9.98 -16.58 -29.12
C SER A 32 -10.65 -15.82 -30.27
N GLY A 33 -10.73 -14.48 -30.15
CA GLY A 33 -11.33 -13.60 -31.15
C GLY A 33 -12.09 -12.38 -30.62
N SER A 34 -12.29 -12.22 -29.29
CA SER A 34 -13.03 -11.07 -28.74
C SER A 34 -12.11 -10.03 -28.10
N GLU A 35 -12.11 -8.81 -28.65
CA GLU A 35 -11.45 -7.62 -28.09
C GLU A 35 -11.88 -7.28 -26.65
N MET A 36 -13.01 -7.82 -26.17
CA MET A 36 -13.53 -7.58 -24.81
C MET A 36 -12.81 -8.37 -23.70
N PHE A 37 -11.94 -9.33 -24.02
CA PHE A 37 -11.42 -10.28 -23.04
C PHE A 37 -10.62 -9.61 -21.88
N PRO A 38 -9.68 -8.67 -22.12
CA PRO A 38 -8.94 -8.01 -21.04
C PRO A 38 -9.84 -7.16 -20.12
N ALA A 39 -10.85 -6.49 -20.68
CA ALA A 39 -11.79 -5.68 -19.92
C ALA A 39 -12.64 -6.54 -18.97
N VAL A 40 -13.08 -7.71 -19.43
CA VAL A 40 -13.81 -8.67 -18.60
C VAL A 40 -12.90 -9.24 -17.51
N LYS A 41 -11.66 -9.62 -17.82
CA LYS A 41 -10.69 -10.06 -16.80
C LYS A 41 -10.52 -9.01 -15.71
N GLY A 42 -10.25 -7.76 -16.11
CA GLY A 42 -10.08 -6.64 -15.20
C GLY A 42 -11.32 -6.31 -14.36
N ALA A 43 -12.53 -6.48 -14.91
CA ALA A 43 -13.75 -6.27 -14.14
C ALA A 43 -13.87 -7.28 -12.99
N PHE A 44 -13.61 -8.56 -13.26
CA PHE A 44 -13.70 -9.62 -12.24
C PHE A 44 -12.59 -9.51 -11.19
N THR A 45 -11.36 -9.17 -11.59
CA THR A 45 -10.28 -8.93 -10.62
C THR A 45 -10.54 -7.69 -9.77
N SER A 46 -11.09 -6.62 -10.35
CA SER A 46 -11.51 -5.41 -9.64
C SER A 46 -12.63 -5.68 -8.61
N VAL A 47 -13.59 -6.57 -8.92
CA VAL A 47 -14.60 -6.99 -7.93
C VAL A 47 -13.95 -7.77 -6.80
N CYS A 48 -13.05 -8.72 -7.10
CA CYS A 48 -12.30 -9.44 -6.06
C CYS A 48 -11.50 -8.48 -5.19
N ARG A 49 -10.93 -7.42 -5.78
CA ARG A 49 -10.21 -6.36 -5.08
C ARG A 49 -11.04 -5.66 -4.03
N GLN A 50 -12.24 -5.23 -4.39
CA GLN A 50 -13.15 -4.60 -3.43
C GLN A 50 -13.43 -5.52 -2.22
N ILE A 51 -13.47 -6.84 -2.43
CA ILE A 51 -13.68 -7.82 -1.37
C ILE A 51 -12.41 -7.98 -0.51
N TYR A 52 -11.24 -8.27 -1.11
CA TYR A 52 -10.02 -8.52 -0.34
C TYR A 52 -9.37 -7.27 0.28
N CYS A 53 -9.84 -6.07 -0.06
CA CYS A 53 -9.45 -4.84 0.63
C CYS A 53 -9.97 -4.75 2.08
N THR A 54 -10.93 -5.60 2.46
CA THR A 54 -11.45 -5.70 3.83
C THR A 54 -10.90 -6.94 4.53
N CYS A 55 -10.82 -6.91 5.87
CA CYS A 55 -10.32 -8.07 6.62
C CYS A 55 -11.24 -9.28 6.46
N GLU A 56 -12.56 -9.08 6.59
CA GLU A 56 -13.58 -10.10 6.47
C GLU A 56 -13.61 -10.68 5.04
N GLY A 57 -13.61 -9.80 4.03
CA GLY A 57 -13.60 -10.24 2.64
C GLY A 57 -12.32 -10.96 2.25
N LEU A 58 -11.15 -10.52 2.74
CA LEU A 58 -9.91 -11.25 2.52
C LEU A 58 -9.98 -12.67 3.10
N GLN A 59 -10.52 -12.84 4.32
CA GLN A 59 -10.67 -14.18 4.93
C GLN A 59 -11.50 -15.13 4.05
N VAL A 60 -12.58 -14.63 3.45
CA VAL A 60 -13.42 -15.40 2.51
C VAL A 60 -12.61 -15.80 1.26
N LEU A 61 -11.69 -14.95 0.80
CA LEU A 61 -10.95 -15.15 -0.46
C LEU A 61 -9.60 -15.86 -0.31
N ILE A 62 -9.05 -16.00 0.91
CA ILE A 62 -7.78 -16.71 1.16
C ILE A 62 -7.71 -18.09 0.49
N PRO A 63 -8.74 -18.96 0.54
CA PRO A 63 -8.67 -20.30 -0.05
C PRO A 63 -8.39 -20.32 -1.56
N TYR A 64 -8.70 -19.23 -2.28
CA TYR A 64 -8.48 -19.14 -3.72
C TYR A 64 -7.05 -18.76 -4.08
N SER A 65 -6.27 -18.20 -3.16
CA SER A 65 -4.88 -17.77 -3.39
C SER A 65 -4.74 -16.80 -4.59
N LEU A 66 -5.68 -15.86 -4.73
CA LEU A 66 -5.72 -14.92 -5.86
C LEU A 66 -4.41 -14.13 -6.03
N HIS A 67 -3.74 -13.76 -4.93
CA HIS A 67 -2.42 -13.12 -4.97
C HIS A 67 -1.37 -13.91 -5.77
N GLU A 68 -1.39 -15.24 -5.71
CA GLU A 68 -0.49 -16.10 -6.49
C GLU A 68 -0.87 -16.14 -7.98
N SER A 69 -2.16 -16.20 -8.29
CA SER A 69 -2.65 -16.19 -9.67
C SER A 69 -2.38 -14.84 -10.35
N ILE A 70 -2.62 -13.73 -9.64
CA ILE A 70 -2.38 -12.38 -10.16
C ILE A 70 -0.88 -12.16 -10.38
N VAL A 71 0.02 -12.56 -9.46
CA VAL A 71 1.46 -12.39 -9.68
C VAL A 71 1.98 -13.24 -10.85
N LYS A 72 1.43 -14.45 -11.06
CA LYS A 72 1.77 -15.29 -12.22
C LYS A 72 1.33 -14.62 -13.52
N ALA A 73 0.09 -14.11 -13.56
CA ALA A 73 -0.43 -13.36 -14.70
C ALA A 73 0.42 -12.12 -14.98
N TRP A 74 0.76 -11.35 -13.95
CA TRP A 74 1.61 -10.15 -14.08
C TRP A 74 2.98 -10.48 -14.63
N LYS A 75 3.70 -11.48 -14.08
CA LYS A 75 5.01 -11.89 -14.59
C LYS A 75 4.95 -12.28 -16.07
N LYS A 76 3.88 -12.97 -16.48
CA LYS A 76 3.67 -13.33 -17.88
C LYS A 76 3.44 -12.11 -18.77
N THR A 77 2.59 -11.18 -18.33
CA THR A 77 2.31 -9.94 -19.05
C THR A 77 3.53 -9.02 -19.13
N SER A 78 4.32 -8.91 -18.06
CA SER A 78 5.54 -8.11 -18.01
C SER A 78 6.58 -8.59 -19.02
N LEU A 79 6.76 -9.91 -19.18
CA LEU A 79 7.61 -10.48 -20.23
C LEU A 79 7.14 -10.17 -21.66
N LEU A 80 5.83 -9.95 -21.87
CA LEU A 80 5.30 -9.54 -23.17
C LEU A 80 5.51 -8.04 -23.41
N SER A 81 5.35 -7.24 -22.36
CA SER A 81 5.60 -5.80 -22.33
C SER A 81 7.06 -5.46 -22.69
N GLU A 82 8.04 -6.15 -22.08
CA GLU A 82 9.48 -5.97 -22.35
C GLU A 82 9.90 -6.34 -23.78
N ARG A 83 9.14 -7.19 -24.48
CA ARG A 83 9.46 -7.65 -25.84
C ARG A 83 8.99 -6.69 -26.93
N ILE A 84 8.26 -5.64 -26.59
CA ILE A 84 7.74 -4.66 -27.56
C ILE A 84 8.92 -3.75 -27.98
N PRO A 85 9.37 -3.79 -29.25
CA PRO A 85 10.46 -2.94 -29.70
C PRO A 85 10.07 -1.47 -29.65
N THR A 86 11.02 -0.59 -29.30
CA THR A 86 10.88 0.86 -29.53
C THR A 86 10.48 1.12 -30.98
N PRO A 87 9.40 1.90 -31.25
CA PRO A 87 8.92 2.09 -32.62
C PRO A 87 10.01 2.74 -33.46
N VAL A 88 10.44 2.06 -34.52
CA VAL A 88 11.28 2.67 -35.56
C VAL A 88 10.36 3.53 -36.42
N GLN A 89 10.72 4.81 -36.53
CA GLN A 89 9.95 5.79 -37.30
C GLN A 89 9.95 5.41 -38.79
N GLY A 90 8.85 4.85 -39.32
CA GLY A 90 8.67 4.68 -40.77
C GLY A 90 7.92 3.45 -41.31
N SER A 91 7.08 2.73 -40.56
CA SER A 91 6.27 1.63 -41.14
C SER A 91 4.77 1.89 -41.00
N ASP A 92 4.03 2.00 -42.11
CA ASP A 92 2.60 2.35 -42.20
C ASP A 92 1.60 1.30 -41.65
N SER A 93 2.04 0.40 -40.75
CA SER A 93 1.21 -0.58 -40.03
C SER A 93 1.06 -0.23 -38.52
N VAL A 94 1.04 1.08 -38.20
CA VAL A 94 1.19 1.61 -36.82
C VAL A 94 -0.06 1.48 -35.95
N SER A 95 -1.28 1.41 -36.50
CA SER A 95 -2.50 1.60 -35.69
C SER A 95 -2.88 0.41 -34.80
N SER A 96 -2.77 -0.83 -35.28
CA SER A 96 -3.16 -2.02 -34.50
C SER A 96 -2.09 -2.46 -33.49
N ILE A 97 -0.81 -2.41 -33.88
CA ILE A 97 0.33 -2.78 -33.03
C ILE A 97 0.48 -1.80 -31.85
N SER A 98 0.19 -0.51 -32.06
CA SER A 98 0.23 0.50 -30.99
C SER A 98 -0.92 0.31 -29.98
N GLN A 99 -2.11 -0.07 -30.43
CA GLN A 99 -3.25 -0.36 -29.54
C GLN A 99 -3.03 -1.63 -28.71
N GLU A 100 -2.49 -2.70 -29.31
CA GLU A 100 -2.17 -3.94 -28.59
C GLU A 100 -1.09 -3.70 -27.52
N SER A 101 -0.05 -2.95 -27.85
CA SER A 101 0.99 -2.51 -26.89
C SER A 101 0.40 -1.70 -25.73
N GLN A 102 -0.46 -0.72 -26.01
CA GLN A 102 -1.12 0.08 -24.97
C GLN A 102 -2.03 -0.77 -24.08
N ASN A 103 -2.75 -1.74 -24.65
CA ASN A 103 -3.61 -2.65 -23.90
C ASN A 103 -2.80 -3.59 -22.98
N ILE A 104 -1.63 -4.06 -23.42
CA ILE A 104 -0.73 -4.88 -22.60
C ILE A 104 -0.19 -4.07 -21.42
N MET A 105 0.26 -2.83 -21.66
CA MET A 105 0.73 -1.93 -20.59
C MET A 105 -0.37 -1.61 -19.57
N ALA A 106 -1.58 -1.29 -20.04
CA ALA A 106 -2.72 -1.02 -19.17
C ALA A 106 -3.11 -2.25 -18.34
N TRP A 107 -3.04 -3.44 -18.93
CA TRP A 107 -3.29 -4.69 -18.22
C TRP A 107 -2.22 -4.98 -17.15
N GLU A 108 -0.94 -4.72 -17.47
CA GLU A 108 0.16 -4.84 -16.51
C GLU A 108 -0.04 -3.89 -15.31
N GLU A 109 -0.38 -2.63 -15.57
CA GLU A 109 -0.69 -1.64 -14.53
C GLU A 109 -1.89 -2.07 -13.66
N ASN A 110 -2.96 -2.61 -14.27
CA ASN A 110 -4.13 -3.11 -13.53
C ASN A 110 -3.78 -4.29 -12.60
N LEU A 111 -2.94 -5.22 -13.06
CA LEU A 111 -2.51 -6.36 -12.25
C LEU A 111 -1.62 -5.92 -11.07
N LEU A 112 -0.76 -4.93 -11.28
CA LEU A 112 0.04 -4.33 -10.21
C LEU A 112 -0.83 -3.58 -9.20
N ASP A 113 -1.86 -2.86 -9.66
CA ASP A 113 -2.86 -2.24 -8.79
C ASP A 113 -3.62 -3.28 -7.96
N ASP A 114 -4.09 -4.36 -8.59
CA ASP A 114 -4.75 -5.47 -7.88
C ASP A 114 -3.82 -6.09 -6.83
N LEU A 115 -2.56 -6.40 -7.17
CA LEU A 115 -1.58 -6.89 -6.19
C LEU A 115 -1.35 -5.91 -5.04
N LEU A 116 -1.18 -4.62 -5.35
CA LEU A 116 -0.90 -3.59 -4.37
C LEU A 116 -2.06 -3.45 -3.37
N ASN A 117 -3.31 -3.61 -3.81
CA ASN A 117 -4.48 -3.50 -2.95
C ASN A 117 -4.60 -4.62 -1.90
N PHE A 118 -3.87 -5.73 -2.01
CA PHE A 118 -3.70 -6.66 -0.88
C PHE A 118 -3.08 -5.97 0.34
N ALA A 119 -2.25 -4.94 0.13
CA ALA A 119 -1.70 -4.13 1.21
C ALA A 119 -2.74 -3.27 1.94
N ALA A 120 -4.03 -3.31 1.58
CA ALA A 120 -5.09 -2.66 2.36
C ALA A 120 -5.31 -3.31 3.73
N THR A 121 -4.84 -4.55 3.92
CA THR A 121 -4.91 -5.27 5.20
C THR A 121 -3.54 -5.81 5.61
N PRO A 122 -3.26 -6.02 6.92
CA PRO A 122 -1.99 -6.60 7.36
C PRO A 122 -1.73 -8.00 6.81
N LYS A 123 -2.76 -8.85 6.78
CA LYS A 123 -2.64 -10.22 6.24
C LYS A 123 -2.43 -10.20 4.73
N GLY A 124 -3.14 -9.33 4.01
CA GLY A 124 -2.94 -9.18 2.57
C GLY A 124 -1.53 -8.65 2.24
N LEU A 125 -0.99 -7.70 3.00
CA LEU A 125 0.40 -7.26 2.84
C LEU A 125 1.40 -8.42 3.03
N GLN A 126 1.17 -9.30 4.01
CA GLN A 126 1.99 -10.50 4.18
C GLN A 126 1.90 -11.42 2.95
N LEU A 127 0.70 -11.64 2.40
CA LEU A 127 0.52 -12.45 1.20
C LEU A 127 1.24 -11.83 0.00
N LEU A 128 1.14 -10.52 -0.18
CA LEU A 128 1.87 -9.76 -1.20
C LEU A 128 3.39 -9.89 -1.02
N GLN A 129 3.90 -9.82 0.20
CA GLN A 129 5.33 -10.00 0.45
C GLN A 129 5.82 -11.41 0.08
N ARG A 130 4.99 -12.44 0.30
CA ARG A 130 5.31 -13.82 -0.09
C ARG A 130 5.36 -14.02 -1.61
N THR A 131 4.69 -13.19 -2.40
CA THR A 131 4.79 -13.28 -3.88
C THR A 131 6.11 -12.75 -4.41
N GLY A 132 6.82 -11.93 -3.63
CA GLY A 132 8.06 -11.27 -4.01
C GLY A 132 7.86 -10.02 -4.87
N ALA A 133 6.62 -9.60 -5.18
CA ALA A 133 6.33 -8.47 -6.07
C ALA A 133 6.25 -7.10 -5.37
N ILE A 134 6.70 -7.01 -4.11
CA ILE A 134 6.54 -5.79 -3.31
C ILE A 134 7.29 -4.59 -3.89
N ASN A 135 8.46 -4.81 -4.50
CA ASN A 135 9.27 -3.73 -5.07
C ASN A 135 8.60 -3.12 -6.30
N GLU A 136 8.03 -3.96 -7.15
CA GLU A 136 7.33 -3.60 -8.38
C GLU A 136 6.01 -2.90 -8.04
N CYS A 137 5.24 -3.41 -7.09
CA CYS A 137 4.04 -2.73 -6.58
C CYS A 137 4.35 -1.35 -5.96
N VAL A 138 5.44 -1.22 -5.20
CA VAL A 138 5.86 0.07 -4.63
C VAL A 138 6.36 1.02 -5.71
N THR A 139 7.06 0.53 -6.73
CA THR A 139 7.51 1.32 -7.87
C THR A 139 6.32 1.82 -8.69
N PHE A 140 5.34 0.95 -8.95
CA PHE A 140 4.06 1.33 -9.55
C PHE A 140 3.34 2.42 -8.73
N MET A 141 3.20 2.22 -7.43
CA MET A 141 2.61 3.20 -6.52
C MET A 141 3.34 4.56 -6.55
N PHE A 142 4.68 4.54 -6.62
CA PHE A 142 5.48 5.76 -6.77
C PHE A 142 5.23 6.46 -8.11
N ASN A 143 5.15 5.71 -9.20
CA ASN A 143 4.87 6.27 -10.52
C ASN A 143 3.48 6.92 -10.57
N GLN A 144 2.48 6.31 -9.94
CA GLN A 144 1.14 6.91 -9.82
C GLN A 144 1.18 8.18 -8.96
N TYR A 145 1.92 8.18 -7.84
CA TYR A 145 2.13 9.37 -7.03
C TYR A 145 2.76 10.51 -7.84
N ALA A 146 3.82 10.22 -8.60
CA ALA A 146 4.50 11.21 -9.44
C ALA A 146 3.58 11.75 -10.55
N LYS A 147 2.77 10.90 -11.19
CA LYS A 147 1.76 11.30 -12.19
C LYS A 147 0.70 12.23 -11.56
N GLU A 148 0.15 11.87 -10.40
CA GLU A 148 -0.85 12.70 -9.71
C GLU A 148 -0.30 14.06 -9.25
N LEU A 149 0.96 14.11 -8.81
CA LEU A 149 1.63 15.36 -8.45
C LEU A 149 1.75 16.34 -9.62
N GLN A 150 1.85 15.82 -10.86
CA GLN A 150 1.94 16.64 -12.08
C GLN A 150 0.56 17.13 -12.55
N VAL A 151 -0.46 16.27 -12.50
CA VAL A 151 -1.78 16.53 -13.13
C VAL A 151 -2.74 17.26 -12.19
N SER A 152 -2.68 16.99 -10.89
CA SER A 152 -3.71 17.45 -9.95
C SER A 152 -3.10 17.98 -8.65
N ARG A 153 -3.07 19.30 -8.51
CA ARG A 153 -2.68 19.99 -7.25
C ARG A 153 -3.70 19.78 -6.10
N HIS A 154 -4.84 19.11 -6.35
CA HIS A 154 -6.02 19.20 -5.47
C HIS A 154 -6.69 17.87 -5.08
N THR A 155 -6.29 16.72 -5.63
CA THR A 155 -6.90 15.41 -5.30
C THR A 155 -6.07 14.64 -4.28
N LYS A 156 -6.75 13.93 -3.39
CA LYS A 156 -6.10 13.07 -2.38
C LYS A 156 -5.44 11.89 -3.09
N PHE A 157 -4.16 11.67 -2.79
CA PHE A 157 -3.44 10.50 -3.27
C PHE A 157 -4.14 9.21 -2.85
N GLY A 158 -4.66 8.46 -3.82
CA GLY A 158 -5.55 7.30 -3.58
C GLY A 158 -4.90 6.18 -2.77
N TYR A 159 -3.56 6.08 -2.79
CA TYR A 159 -2.81 5.04 -2.10
C TYR A 159 -2.26 5.45 -0.74
N GLY A 160 -2.71 6.57 -0.15
CA GLY A 160 -2.18 7.08 1.11
C GLY A 160 -2.17 6.05 2.25
N VAL A 161 -3.24 5.26 2.38
CA VAL A 161 -3.34 4.18 3.40
C VAL A 161 -2.38 3.03 3.08
N LEU A 162 -2.25 2.66 1.80
CA LEU A 162 -1.36 1.58 1.38
C LEU A 162 0.10 1.93 1.62
N VAL A 163 0.54 3.17 1.38
CA VAL A 163 1.91 3.62 1.70
C VAL A 163 2.20 3.42 3.18
N THR A 164 1.30 3.84 4.06
CA THR A 164 1.47 3.69 5.51
C THR A 164 1.54 2.21 5.91
N GLN A 165 0.69 1.38 5.31
CA GLN A 165 0.70 -0.05 5.59
C GLN A 165 1.98 -0.73 5.09
N VAL A 166 2.43 -0.43 3.87
CA VAL A 166 3.69 -0.94 3.33
C VAL A 166 4.87 -0.49 4.20
N ALA A 167 4.91 0.79 4.57
CA ALA A 167 5.91 1.39 5.46
C ALA A 167 5.95 0.77 6.86
N SER A 168 4.87 0.12 7.29
CA SER A 168 4.80 -0.57 8.59
C SER A 168 5.66 -1.84 8.67
N THR A 169 6.16 -2.32 7.53
CA THR A 169 7.00 -3.52 7.44
C THR A 169 8.41 -3.18 6.99
N ALA A 170 9.37 -3.98 7.45
CA ALA A 170 10.77 -3.91 7.03
C ALA A 170 10.96 -3.93 5.51
N ALA A 171 10.41 -4.94 4.83
CA ALA A 171 10.57 -5.12 3.39
C ALA A 171 9.91 -3.99 2.60
N GLY A 172 8.70 -3.57 3.01
CA GLY A 172 8.02 -2.45 2.38
C GLY A 172 8.73 -1.10 2.59
N ALA A 173 9.28 -0.87 3.79
CA ALA A 173 10.07 0.33 4.08
C ALA A 173 11.34 0.41 3.23
N ILE A 174 12.04 -0.72 3.05
CA ILE A 174 13.21 -0.79 2.16
C ILE A 174 12.79 -0.52 0.71
N ALA A 175 11.71 -1.13 0.23
CA ALA A 175 11.18 -0.89 -1.12
C ALA A 175 10.83 0.59 -1.37
N LEU A 176 10.19 1.24 -0.39
CA LEU A 176 9.85 2.67 -0.43
C LEU A 176 11.09 3.58 -0.42
N GLN A 177 12.16 3.16 0.25
CA GLN A 177 13.43 3.87 0.21
C GLN A 177 14.08 3.74 -1.17
N SER A 178 14.17 2.53 -1.71
CA SER A 178 14.83 2.27 -2.99
C SER A 178 14.10 2.88 -4.19
N SER A 179 12.78 3.05 -4.11
CA SER A 179 11.99 3.67 -5.20
C SER A 179 12.15 5.18 -5.29
N GLY A 180 12.79 5.83 -4.30
CA GLY A 180 12.87 7.30 -4.23
C GLY A 180 11.62 7.96 -3.63
N PHE A 181 10.64 7.18 -3.18
CA PHE A 181 9.40 7.68 -2.57
C PHE A 181 9.68 8.59 -1.36
N ILE A 182 10.66 8.22 -0.52
CA ILE A 182 11.07 9.06 0.62
C ILE A 182 11.54 10.43 0.13
N ASN A 183 12.44 10.48 -0.86
CA ASN A 183 12.99 11.75 -1.35
C ASN A 183 11.87 12.63 -1.92
N ALA A 184 10.91 12.05 -2.64
CA ALA A 184 9.75 12.80 -3.11
C ALA A 184 8.89 13.36 -1.97
N LEU A 185 8.63 12.56 -0.91
CA LEU A 185 7.95 13.04 0.29
C LEU A 185 8.73 14.15 1.00
N LEU A 186 10.06 14.05 1.07
CA LEU A 186 10.92 15.09 1.65
C LEU A 186 10.82 16.39 0.85
N THR A 187 10.93 16.32 -0.47
CA THR A 187 10.80 17.47 -1.36
C THR A 187 9.44 18.12 -1.23
N GLU A 188 8.37 17.32 -1.18
CA GLU A 188 7.00 17.82 -1.00
C GLU A 188 6.83 18.49 0.36
N LEU A 189 7.41 17.90 1.40
CA LEU A 189 7.36 18.44 2.74
C LEU A 189 8.10 19.79 2.84
N TRP A 190 9.27 19.92 2.20
CA TRP A 190 9.97 21.19 2.08
C TRP A 190 9.20 22.22 1.26
N ALA A 191 8.60 21.83 0.14
CA ALA A 191 7.79 22.72 -0.68
C ALA A 191 6.60 23.30 0.12
N ASN A 192 5.98 22.50 0.99
CA ASN A 192 4.91 22.94 1.87
C ASN A 192 5.37 23.86 3.02
N LEU A 193 6.65 23.78 3.42
CA LEU A 193 7.21 24.58 4.52
C LEU A 193 7.77 25.93 4.05
N GLU A 194 8.55 25.97 2.97
CA GLU A 194 9.37 27.15 2.65
C GLU A 194 8.70 28.15 1.70
N CYS A 195 7.84 27.74 0.76
CA CYS A 195 7.26 28.68 -0.24
C CYS A 195 5.86 28.35 -0.77
N GLY A 196 5.30 27.17 -0.51
CA GLY A 196 4.20 26.68 -1.36
C GLY A 196 4.69 26.44 -2.80
N ARG A 197 3.98 25.63 -3.59
CA ARG A 197 4.40 25.26 -4.96
C ARG A 197 4.22 26.35 -6.02
N ASP A 198 3.92 27.59 -5.63
CA ASP A 198 3.74 28.67 -6.58
C ASP A 198 5.05 29.44 -6.73
N ASP A 199 5.70 29.29 -7.90
CA ASP A 199 6.85 30.10 -8.36
C ASP A 199 6.49 31.58 -8.58
N VAL A 200 5.49 32.10 -7.89
CA VAL A 200 5.31 33.55 -7.79
C VAL A 200 6.48 34.03 -6.96
N ARG A 201 7.28 34.98 -7.47
CA ARG A 201 8.26 35.70 -6.65
C ARG A 201 7.53 36.21 -5.41
N VAL A 202 7.66 35.50 -4.30
CA VAL A 202 7.02 35.83 -3.03
C VAL A 202 7.74 37.06 -2.50
N THR A 203 7.33 38.25 -2.95
CA THR A 203 7.82 39.52 -2.41
C THR A 203 7.32 39.72 -0.99
N HIS A 204 6.22 39.06 -0.61
CA HIS A 204 5.71 38.94 0.75
C HIS A 204 5.07 37.55 0.96
N PRO A 205 5.48 36.75 1.96
CA PRO A 205 4.78 35.50 2.27
C PRO A 205 3.35 35.82 2.68
N LYS A 206 2.39 35.03 2.15
CA LYS A 206 1.00 35.10 2.61
C LYS A 206 1.02 34.87 4.12
N SER A 207 0.53 35.86 4.88
CA SER A 207 0.31 35.72 6.32
C SER A 207 -0.56 34.49 6.54
N THR A 208 0.03 33.39 7.01
CA THR A 208 -0.70 32.19 7.40
C THR A 208 -1.65 32.59 8.53
N PRO A 209 -2.98 32.58 8.32
CA PRO A 209 -3.89 33.03 9.35
C PRO A 209 -3.84 32.07 10.54
N VAL A 210 -3.63 32.63 11.72
CA VAL A 210 -3.63 31.96 13.05
C VAL A 210 -4.96 31.31 13.37
N ASP A 211 -6.01 31.81 12.72
CA ASP A 211 -7.37 31.56 13.12
C ASP A 211 -7.63 30.04 13.08
N PRO A 212 -8.13 29.45 14.19
CA PRO A 212 -8.31 28.01 14.31
C PRO A 212 -9.26 27.40 13.26
N ILE A 213 -9.95 28.26 12.50
CA ILE A 213 -11.03 27.92 11.57
C ILE A 213 -10.59 28.02 10.10
N ASP A 214 -9.37 28.51 9.79
CA ASP A 214 -8.96 28.60 8.38
C ASP A 214 -8.67 27.22 7.78
N ARG A 215 -9.62 26.77 6.95
CA ARG A 215 -9.63 25.50 6.23
C ARG A 215 -8.41 25.36 5.32
N SER A 216 -7.83 26.47 4.86
CA SER A 216 -6.64 26.47 4.00
C SER A 216 -5.39 26.00 4.76
N CYS A 217 -5.19 26.49 6.00
CA CYS A 217 -4.07 26.13 6.86
C CYS A 217 -4.22 24.72 7.48
N GLN A 218 -5.45 24.28 7.73
CA GLN A 218 -5.73 22.92 8.19
C GLN A 218 -5.29 21.87 7.15
N LYS A 219 -5.50 22.14 5.85
CA LYS A 219 -5.08 21.22 4.78
C LYS A 219 -3.56 21.08 4.73
N VAL A 220 -2.82 22.19 4.66
CA VAL A 220 -1.34 22.19 4.61
C VAL A 220 -0.77 21.47 5.83
N ARG A 221 -1.31 21.72 7.02
CA ARG A 221 -0.90 21.05 8.25
C ARG A 221 -1.14 19.54 8.19
N ASN A 222 -2.32 19.10 7.77
CA ASN A 222 -2.65 17.68 7.65
C ASN A 222 -1.74 16.97 6.64
N ASP A 223 -1.47 17.60 5.50
CA ASP A 223 -0.58 17.05 4.47
C ASP A 223 0.87 16.96 4.98
N LEU A 224 1.34 17.99 5.70
CA LEU A 224 2.65 18.02 6.36
C LEU A 224 2.79 16.89 7.38
N THR A 225 1.83 16.76 8.30
CA THR A 225 1.83 15.73 9.34
C THR A 225 1.75 14.33 8.73
N ASN A 226 0.89 14.10 7.74
CA ASN A 226 0.76 12.80 7.09
C ASN A 226 2.05 12.38 6.38
N ASN A 227 2.70 13.30 5.65
CA ASN A 227 3.97 13.02 4.99
C ASN A 227 5.11 12.80 6.01
N ALA A 228 5.15 13.58 7.08
CA ALA A 228 6.10 13.40 8.17
C ALA A 228 5.96 12.01 8.84
N ILE A 229 4.74 11.56 9.12
CA ILE A 229 4.46 10.24 9.70
C ILE A 229 4.94 9.12 8.77
N LYS A 230 4.66 9.22 7.46
CA LYS A 230 5.14 8.22 6.48
C LYS A 230 6.66 8.14 6.48
N VAL A 231 7.36 9.29 6.42
CA VAL A 231 8.83 9.34 6.47
C VAL A 231 9.36 8.74 7.77
N PHE A 232 8.74 9.08 8.91
CA PHE A 232 9.11 8.54 10.21
C PHE A 232 8.97 7.01 10.27
N LEU A 233 7.82 6.47 9.85
CA LEU A 233 7.57 5.02 9.83
C LEU A 233 8.58 4.27 8.97
N ILE A 234 8.85 4.78 7.77
CA ILE A 234 9.81 4.17 6.85
C ILE A 234 11.21 4.15 7.48
N LYS A 235 11.69 5.31 7.98
CA LYS A 235 13.02 5.40 8.61
C LYS A 235 13.12 4.51 9.85
N LYS A 236 12.10 4.48 10.71
CA LYS A 236 12.06 3.62 11.91
C LYS A 236 12.20 2.15 11.55
N ASN A 237 11.44 1.66 10.57
CA ASN A 237 11.50 0.26 10.16
C ASN A 237 12.84 -0.11 9.51
N ILE A 238 13.43 0.78 8.73
CA ILE A 238 14.77 0.56 8.17
C ILE A 238 15.82 0.48 9.30
N LEU A 239 15.77 1.40 10.27
CA LEU A 239 16.68 1.40 11.42
C LEU A 239 16.53 0.13 12.26
N PHE A 240 15.30 -0.32 12.49
CA PHE A 240 15.02 -1.58 13.19
C PHE A 240 15.60 -2.81 12.47
N VAL A 241 15.55 -2.86 11.14
CA VAL A 241 16.19 -3.93 10.35
C VAL A 241 17.72 -3.87 10.44
N LYS A 242 18.29 -2.66 10.41
CA LYS A 242 19.74 -2.46 10.51
C LYS A 242 20.27 -2.85 11.90
N SER A 243 19.56 -2.48 12.97
CA SER A 243 19.94 -2.83 14.34
C SER A 243 19.85 -4.33 14.64
N GLN A 244 19.00 -5.09 13.93
CA GLN A 244 18.98 -6.55 14.02
C GLN A 244 20.14 -7.23 13.27
N ARG A 245 20.74 -6.57 12.27
CA ARG A 245 21.82 -7.18 11.47
C ARG A 245 23.21 -6.96 12.04
N VAL A 246 23.49 -5.83 12.69
CA VAL A 246 24.74 -5.55 13.42
C VAL A 246 24.48 -4.42 14.42
N LEU A 247 24.81 -4.63 15.71
CA LEU A 247 25.16 -3.54 16.64
C LEU A 247 26.38 -2.85 16.03
N PHE A 248 26.27 -1.64 15.46
CA PHE A 248 27.30 -0.59 15.52
C PHE A 248 26.96 0.63 14.63
N GLN A 249 27.13 1.79 15.26
CA GLN A 249 27.48 3.11 14.74
C GLN A 249 26.58 3.79 13.70
N GLU A 250 25.78 4.70 14.24
CA GLU A 250 25.34 5.93 13.57
C GLU A 250 26.52 6.65 12.93
N GLN A 251 26.41 6.91 11.63
CA GLN A 251 27.09 8.04 11.01
C GLN A 251 26.00 9.02 10.54
N SER A 252 25.68 9.89 11.48
CA SER A 252 24.77 11.03 11.32
C SER A 252 25.47 12.11 10.50
N ASN A 253 25.17 12.17 9.20
CA ASN A 253 25.51 13.34 8.36
C ASN A 253 24.33 13.78 7.49
N SER A 254 23.14 13.22 7.69
CA SER A 254 21.89 13.82 7.23
C SER A 254 21.15 14.23 8.49
N LYS A 255 21.21 15.53 8.82
CA LYS A 255 20.26 16.11 9.77
C LYS A 255 18.89 15.59 9.38
N SER A 256 18.26 14.84 10.28
CA SER A 256 16.98 14.24 9.93
C SER A 256 16.02 15.40 9.66
N LEU A 257 15.33 15.39 8.52
CA LEU A 257 14.33 16.40 8.15
C LEU A 257 13.44 16.83 9.32
N LEU A 258 13.02 15.87 10.16
CA LEU A 258 12.27 16.12 11.38
C LEU A 258 13.07 16.96 12.39
N GLN A 259 14.35 16.65 12.60
CA GLN A 259 15.24 17.45 13.42
C GLN A 259 15.39 18.87 12.89
N ASP A 260 15.50 19.08 11.57
CA ASP A 260 15.60 20.43 10.99
C ASP A 260 14.29 21.22 11.13
N ILE A 261 13.13 20.56 11.04
CA ILE A 261 11.81 21.17 11.28
C ILE A 261 11.63 21.53 12.74
N ILE A 262 11.96 20.60 13.64
CA ILE A 262 11.94 20.84 15.07
C ILE A 262 12.91 21.99 15.41
N ASP A 263 14.11 22.00 14.83
CA ASP A 263 15.12 23.03 15.08
C ASP A 263 14.73 24.43 14.54
N ARG A 264 13.96 24.48 13.44
CA ARG A 264 13.55 25.74 12.79
C ARG A 264 12.19 26.27 13.23
N LEU A 265 11.25 25.42 13.66
CA LEU A 265 9.88 25.83 14.01
C LEU A 265 9.57 25.72 15.51
N ILE A 266 10.32 24.91 16.26
CA ILE A 266 10.04 24.60 17.68
C ILE A 266 11.18 25.08 18.57
N ILE A 267 12.43 24.67 18.29
CA ILE A 267 13.62 25.03 19.07
C ILE A 267 14.17 26.38 18.56
N LEU A 268 13.42 27.45 18.78
CA LEU A 268 13.76 28.82 18.40
C LEU A 268 14.78 29.43 19.38
N ASN A 269 15.97 28.85 19.45
CA ASN A 269 17.01 29.14 20.45
C ASN A 269 17.95 30.31 20.11
N SER A 270 17.72 31.06 19.03
CA SER A 270 18.56 32.21 18.66
C SER A 270 17.79 33.34 18.00
N GLU A 271 18.24 34.56 18.22
CA GLU A 271 17.65 35.77 17.63
C GLU A 271 17.74 35.77 16.09
N ALA A 272 18.76 35.13 15.54
CA ALA A 272 18.91 34.91 14.10
C ALA A 272 17.81 34.00 13.53
N LYS A 273 17.43 32.93 14.26
CA LYS A 273 16.31 32.04 13.86
C LYS A 273 14.97 32.76 13.96
N ILE A 274 14.76 33.53 15.03
CA ILE A 274 13.54 34.32 15.26
C ILE A 274 13.36 35.36 14.13
N ARG A 275 14.43 36.03 13.72
CA ARG A 275 14.43 37.03 12.63
C ARG A 275 14.37 36.41 11.22
N SER A 276 14.68 35.11 11.08
CA SER A 276 14.56 34.39 9.81
C SER A 276 13.10 33.99 9.49
N LEU A 277 12.22 33.99 10.50
CA LEU A 277 10.81 33.70 10.32
C LEU A 277 10.07 35.00 10.01
N PHE A 278 9.36 35.02 8.88
CA PHE A 278 8.59 36.20 8.44
C PHE A 278 7.44 36.57 9.40
N ASN A 279 7.01 35.66 10.28
CA ASN A 279 6.08 35.92 11.38
C ASN A 279 6.30 34.93 12.54
N TYR A 280 7.18 35.31 13.49
CA TYR A 280 7.62 34.44 14.60
C TYR A 280 6.46 33.79 15.37
N GLU A 281 5.50 34.58 15.86
CA GLU A 281 4.43 34.05 16.72
C GLU A 281 3.57 33.03 15.96
N GLN A 282 3.32 33.28 14.68
CA GLN A 282 2.51 32.40 13.84
C GLN A 282 3.22 31.13 13.45
N SER A 283 4.48 31.25 13.02
CA SER A 283 5.31 30.09 12.67
C SER A 283 5.55 29.20 13.89
N HIS A 284 5.73 29.79 15.07
CA HIS A 284 5.93 29.05 16.32
C HIS A 284 4.66 28.35 16.80
N ILE A 285 3.50 29.03 16.78
CA ILE A 285 2.20 28.39 17.12
C ILE A 285 1.89 27.25 16.14
N PHE A 286 2.18 27.45 14.85
CA PHE A 286 2.05 26.40 13.84
C PHE A 286 2.97 25.22 14.13
N GLY A 287 4.24 25.47 14.44
CA GLY A 287 5.24 24.45 14.79
C GLY A 287 4.82 23.62 16.01
N LEU A 288 4.35 24.28 17.07
CA LEU A 288 3.86 23.61 18.28
C LEU A 288 2.61 22.76 18.02
N ARG A 289 1.66 23.25 17.21
CA ARG A 289 0.48 22.45 16.81
C ARG A 289 0.89 21.24 15.97
N PHE A 290 1.82 21.43 15.04
CA PHE A 290 2.38 20.35 14.24
C PHE A 290 3.07 19.29 15.12
N ASP A 291 3.82 19.71 16.14
CA ASP A 291 4.50 18.78 17.07
C ASP A 291 3.52 17.92 17.85
N ILE A 292 2.44 18.53 18.37
CA ILE A 292 1.35 17.82 19.05
C ILE A 292 0.67 16.84 18.09
N ASP A 293 0.27 17.31 16.92
CA ASP A 293 -0.41 16.47 15.91
C ASP A 293 0.50 15.32 15.48
N PHE A 294 1.78 15.58 15.21
CA PHE A 294 2.76 14.58 14.80
C PHE A 294 3.03 13.56 15.92
N THR A 295 3.20 13.99 17.16
CA THR A 295 3.45 13.11 18.31
C THR A 295 2.25 12.20 18.54
N VAL A 296 1.05 12.78 18.68
CA VAL A 296 -0.18 12.01 18.91
C VAL A 296 -0.47 11.06 17.75
N LEU A 297 -0.36 11.53 16.51
CA LEU A 297 -0.67 10.68 15.35
C LEU A 297 0.42 9.63 15.11
N SER A 298 1.69 9.92 15.33
CA SER A 298 2.74 8.90 15.19
C SER A 298 2.59 7.79 16.23
N GLU A 299 2.31 8.14 17.49
CA GLU A 299 2.01 7.16 18.55
C GLU A 299 0.75 6.36 18.26
N LEU A 300 -0.34 7.03 17.85
CA LEU A 300 -1.60 6.36 17.49
C LEU A 300 -1.44 5.44 16.28
N HIS A 301 -0.71 5.85 15.24
CA HIS A 301 -0.43 5.01 14.08
C HIS A 301 0.41 3.79 14.47
N ILE A 302 1.46 3.97 15.27
CA ILE A 302 2.26 2.86 15.79
C ILE A 302 1.38 1.90 16.60
N LEU A 303 0.51 2.43 17.46
CA LEU A 303 -0.39 1.64 18.27
C LEU A 303 -1.41 0.88 17.41
N LEU A 304 -2.06 1.53 16.43
CA LEU A 304 -3.01 0.90 15.52
C LEU A 304 -2.36 -0.18 14.66
N ILE A 305 -1.18 0.09 14.09
CA ILE A 305 -0.40 -0.88 13.34
C ILE A 305 -0.04 -2.06 14.25
N SER A 306 0.49 -1.81 15.45
CA SER A 306 0.85 -2.87 16.40
C SER A 306 -0.36 -3.70 16.81
N ARG A 307 -1.52 -3.08 17.05
CA ARG A 307 -2.77 -3.77 17.40
C ARG A 307 -3.24 -4.64 16.25
N SER A 308 -3.19 -4.14 15.02
CA SER A 308 -3.55 -4.91 13.83
C SER A 308 -2.62 -6.12 13.64
N LEU A 309 -1.32 -5.97 13.92
CA LEU A 309 -0.33 -7.04 13.89
C LEU A 309 -0.52 -8.04 15.05
N ILE A 310 -0.85 -7.58 16.25
CA ILE A 310 -1.11 -8.44 17.42
C ILE A 310 -2.39 -9.24 17.23
N THR A 311 -3.50 -8.58 16.86
CA THR A 311 -4.77 -9.26 16.51
C THR A 311 -4.53 -10.29 15.40
N PHE A 312 -3.71 -9.94 14.41
CA PHE A 312 -3.31 -10.86 13.37
C PHE A 312 -2.49 -12.06 13.88
N MET A 313 -1.48 -11.84 14.73
CA MET A 313 -0.71 -12.92 15.35
C MET A 313 -1.62 -13.85 16.16
N LEU A 314 -2.57 -13.28 16.91
CA LEU A 314 -3.56 -14.04 17.66
C LEU A 314 -4.47 -14.85 16.73
N MET A 315 -4.93 -14.29 15.60
CA MET A 315 -5.73 -15.03 14.63
C MET A 315 -4.96 -16.21 14.02
N ASN A 316 -3.70 -16.04 13.59
CA ASN A 316 -2.94 -17.18 13.06
C ASN A 316 -2.63 -18.22 14.16
N LEU A 317 -2.48 -17.81 15.41
CA LEU A 317 -2.27 -18.73 16.52
C LEU A 317 -3.53 -19.58 16.75
N VAL A 318 -4.71 -18.97 16.66
CA VAL A 318 -5.99 -19.67 16.72
C VAL A 318 -6.15 -20.63 15.54
N ASP A 319 -5.88 -20.18 14.32
CA ASP A 319 -5.98 -21.03 13.11
C ASP A 319 -5.02 -22.22 13.17
N SER A 320 -3.76 -22.00 13.56
CA SER A 320 -2.77 -23.09 13.71
C SER A 320 -3.11 -24.06 14.83
N SER A 321 -3.68 -23.58 15.94
CA SER A 321 -4.17 -24.42 17.03
C SER A 321 -5.35 -25.28 16.57
N LEU A 322 -6.29 -24.69 15.84
CA LEU A 322 -7.47 -25.36 15.28
C LEU A 322 -7.07 -26.43 14.26
N ASP A 323 -6.14 -26.10 13.36
CA ASP A 323 -5.58 -27.06 12.40
C ASP A 323 -4.85 -28.20 13.11
N SER A 324 -4.06 -27.92 14.16
CA SER A 324 -3.39 -28.99 14.92
C SER A 324 -4.38 -29.93 15.62
N HIS A 325 -5.48 -29.38 16.16
CA HIS A 325 -6.56 -30.16 16.77
C HIS A 325 -7.30 -31.00 15.74
N LEU A 326 -7.66 -30.42 14.59
CA LEU A 326 -8.32 -31.14 13.49
C LEU A 326 -7.43 -32.23 12.91
N THR A 327 -6.12 -32.00 12.84
CA THR A 327 -5.14 -33.00 12.37
C THR A 327 -5.01 -34.15 13.36
N SER A 328 -4.98 -33.84 14.67
CA SER A 328 -4.98 -34.84 15.74
C SER A 328 -6.28 -35.66 15.76
N LEU A 329 -7.44 -35.02 15.56
CA LEU A 329 -8.73 -35.69 15.46
C LEU A 329 -8.81 -36.62 14.24
N ARG A 330 -8.31 -36.17 13.08
CA ARG A 330 -8.23 -37.00 11.87
C ARG A 330 -7.26 -38.17 12.04
N SER A 331 -6.16 -37.98 12.75
CA SER A 331 -5.21 -39.04 13.11
C SER A 331 -5.87 -40.09 14.02
N ALA A 332 -6.56 -39.65 15.08
CA ALA A 332 -7.29 -40.51 16.00
C ALA A 332 -8.39 -41.32 15.28
N MET A 333 -9.17 -40.67 14.41
CA MET A 333 -10.20 -41.36 13.60
C MET A 333 -9.60 -42.37 12.60
N ARG A 334 -8.40 -42.13 12.06
CA ARG A 334 -7.71 -43.11 11.19
C ARG A 334 -7.15 -44.29 11.98
N SER A 335 -6.62 -44.06 13.20
CA SER A 335 -6.17 -45.14 14.09
C SER A 335 -7.34 -46.05 14.45
N HIS A 336 -8.47 -45.45 14.85
CA HIS A 336 -9.67 -46.20 15.23
C HIS A 336 -10.31 -46.98 14.06
N ARG A 337 -10.08 -46.55 12.81
CA ARG A 337 -10.52 -47.26 11.60
C ARG A 337 -9.56 -48.40 11.20
N ASN A 338 -8.27 -48.28 11.51
CA ASN A 338 -7.27 -49.32 11.27
C ASN A 338 -7.20 -50.36 12.40
N GLU A 339 -7.70 -50.04 13.60
CA GLU A 339 -7.78 -50.97 14.75
C GLU A 339 -9.03 -51.85 14.73
N ASN A 340 -9.96 -51.66 13.78
CA ASN A 340 -11.13 -52.53 13.58
C ASN A 340 -11.08 -53.26 12.23
N PRO A 341 -10.38 -54.40 12.12
CA PRO A 341 -10.43 -55.28 10.94
C PRO A 341 -11.62 -56.26 10.95
N ALA A 342 -12.58 -56.12 11.86
CA ALA A 342 -13.72 -57.03 11.97
C ALA A 342 -15.03 -56.38 11.46
N HIS A 343 -15.21 -56.44 10.14
CA HIS A 343 -16.50 -56.63 9.43
C HIS A 343 -16.29 -56.30 7.95
N ARG A 344 -15.47 -57.12 7.30
CA ARG A 344 -15.50 -57.30 5.85
C ARG A 344 -15.31 -58.79 5.62
N ASN A 345 -16.40 -59.52 5.72
CA ASN A 345 -16.72 -60.81 5.08
C ASN A 345 -17.98 -61.36 5.77
N GLU A 346 -18.85 -61.99 4.97
CA GLU A 346 -20.22 -62.50 5.25
C GLU A 346 -21.29 -61.41 5.13
N GLU A 347 -22.16 -61.34 4.11
CA GLU A 347 -22.56 -62.24 3.00
C GLU A 347 -22.79 -61.43 1.71
#